data_AF-A0A7S2GFQ4-F1
#
_entry.id   AF-A0A7S2GFQ4-F1
#
_cell.length_a   1.000
_cell.length_b   1.000
_cell.length_c   1.000
_cell.angle_alpha   90.00
_cell.angle_beta   90.00
_cell.angle_gamma   90.00
#
_symmetry.space_group_name_H-M   'P 1'
#
loop_
_entity.id
_entity.type
_entity.pdbx_description
1 polymer ?
#
loop_
_entity_poly.entity_id
_entity_poly.type
_entity_poly.pdbx_seq_one_letter_code
_entity_poly.pdbx_strand_id
1 'polypeptide(L)'
;MKVIRQVLSRYDLVAIQELSQIPRPPFAWCGENTGDVICDSLPDRATYSLKASPRIGDEQFVIVYRRNAIEVFGQATYPDPRRVHSRPPHVFGVQVKQGSAGRLAVAV
;
A
#
# COMPACT_ATOMS: atom_id res chain seq x y z
N MET A 1 -5.59 0.61 -17.59
CA MET A 1 -5.57 1.26 -16.25
C MET A 1 -6.88 1.91 -15.81
N LYS A 2 -7.81 2.33 -16.70
CA LYS A 2 -9.10 2.93 -16.29
C LYS A 2 -9.91 2.07 -15.30
N VAL A 3 -9.95 0.74 -15.50
CA VAL A 3 -10.69 -0.18 -14.63
C VAL A 3 -10.10 -0.23 -13.20
N ILE A 4 -8.77 -0.34 -13.07
CA ILE A 4 -8.10 -0.33 -11.76
C ILE A 4 -8.44 0.96 -11.00
N ARG A 5 -8.33 2.12 -11.66
CA ARG A 5 -8.71 3.42 -11.08
C ARG A 5 -10.16 3.44 -10.59
N GLN A 6 -11.10 2.91 -11.38
CA GLN A 6 -12.53 2.84 -11.01
C GLN A 6 -12.81 1.88 -9.85
N VAL A 7 -12.01 0.82 -9.71
CA VAL A 7 -12.12 -0.09 -8.56
C VAL A 7 -11.57 0.60 -7.32
N LEU A 8 -10.36 1.18 -7.40
CA LEU A 8 -9.73 1.88 -6.28
C LEU A 8 -10.57 3.06 -5.77
N SER A 9 -11.29 3.76 -6.66
CA SER A 9 -12.08 4.92 -6.27
C SER A 9 -13.28 4.61 -5.37
N ARG A 10 -13.67 3.33 -5.26
CA ARG A 10 -14.83 2.86 -4.49
C ARG A 10 -14.55 2.67 -3.00
N TYR A 11 -13.28 2.70 -2.61
CA TYR A 11 -12.85 2.35 -1.26
C TYR A 11 -12.01 3.48 -0.66
N ASP A 12 -12.09 3.64 0.66
CA ASP A 12 -11.24 4.57 1.40
C ASP A 12 -9.85 3.97 1.71
N LEU A 13 -9.74 2.64 1.66
CA LEU A 13 -8.53 1.85 1.90
C LEU A 13 -8.61 0.54 1.12
N VAL A 14 -7.56 0.20 0.37
CA VAL A 14 -7.41 -1.04 -0.41
C VAL A 14 -6.02 -1.59 -0.20
N ALA A 15 -5.93 -2.90 0.05
CA ALA A 15 -4.68 -3.65 -0.05
C ALA A 15 -4.55 -4.27 -1.44
N ILE A 16 -3.37 -4.13 -2.05
CA ILE A 16 -3.00 -4.69 -3.35
C ILE A 16 -1.80 -5.61 -3.12
N GLN A 17 -1.92 -6.83 -3.62
CA GLN A 17 -0.88 -7.85 -3.60
C GLN A 17 -0.27 -8.02 -5.00
N GLU A 18 0.80 -8.79 -5.09
CA GLU A 18 1.44 -9.17 -6.37
C GLU A 18 1.99 -7.99 -7.18
N LEU A 19 2.42 -6.91 -6.52
CA LEU A 19 3.13 -5.84 -7.21
C LEU A 19 4.58 -6.28 -7.44
N SER A 20 4.85 -6.78 -8.64
CA SER A 20 6.18 -7.29 -9.06
C SER A 20 7.11 -6.23 -9.66
N GLN A 21 6.63 -4.98 -9.80
CA GLN A 21 7.45 -3.91 -10.36
C GLN A 21 8.62 -3.55 -9.47
N ILE A 22 9.80 -3.47 -10.07
CA ILE A 22 11.01 -3.02 -9.39
C ILE A 22 10.99 -1.49 -9.33
N PRO A 23 11.00 -0.86 -8.13
CA PRO A 23 11.15 0.58 -8.00
C PRO A 23 12.46 1.04 -8.65
N ARG A 24 12.43 2.06 -9.50
CA ARG A 24 13.63 2.60 -10.17
C ARG A 24 13.76 4.09 -9.86
N PRO A 25 14.99 4.58 -9.59
CA PRO A 25 15.25 6.02 -9.50
C PRO A 25 14.99 6.75 -10.83
N PRO A 26 14.55 8.02 -10.79
CA PRO A 26 14.12 8.76 -9.60
C PRO A 26 12.84 8.15 -9.05
N PHE A 27 12.81 7.86 -7.73
CA PHE A 27 11.62 7.27 -7.12
C PHE A 27 10.42 8.16 -7.44
N ALA A 28 9.37 7.54 -7.96
CA ALA A 28 8.16 8.28 -8.28
C ALA A 28 7.65 9.03 -7.04
N TRP A 29 6.90 10.10 -7.27
CA TRP A 29 6.33 11.01 -6.26
C TRP A 29 5.51 10.31 -5.13
N CYS A 30 5.20 9.03 -5.31
CA CYS A 30 4.46 8.14 -4.42
C CYS A 30 5.33 7.37 -3.41
N GLY A 31 6.67 7.37 -3.54
CA GLY A 31 7.60 6.82 -2.53
C GLY A 31 8.75 5.95 -3.07
N GLU A 32 9.70 5.64 -2.18
CA GLU A 32 10.93 4.89 -2.48
C GLU A 32 10.67 3.43 -2.90
N ASN A 33 9.63 2.82 -2.35
CA ASN A 33 9.26 1.43 -2.60
C ASN A 33 8.21 1.27 -3.71
N THR A 34 7.98 2.27 -4.54
CA THR A 34 6.84 2.26 -5.47
C THR A 34 7.28 2.46 -6.92
N GLY A 35 6.82 1.58 -7.80
CA GLY A 35 7.02 1.70 -9.25
C GLY A 35 5.95 2.56 -9.93
N ASP A 36 6.23 3.01 -11.16
CA ASP A 36 5.39 3.98 -11.87
C ASP A 36 3.95 3.50 -12.10
N VAL A 37 3.72 2.21 -12.38
CA VAL A 37 2.37 1.74 -12.78
C VAL A 37 1.38 1.83 -11.63
N ILE A 38 1.78 1.53 -10.39
CA ILE A 38 0.85 1.65 -9.26
C ILE A 38 0.55 3.12 -8.95
N CYS A 39 1.54 3.99 -9.12
CA CYS A 39 1.41 5.42 -8.89
C CYS A 39 0.53 6.09 -9.95
N ASP A 40 0.64 5.64 -11.20
CA ASP A 40 -0.27 6.04 -12.26
C ASP A 40 -1.64 5.39 -12.12
N SER A 41 -1.79 4.31 -11.34
CA SER A 41 -3.08 3.64 -11.13
C SER A 41 -3.95 4.34 -10.09
N LEU A 42 -3.44 5.37 -9.39
CA LEU A 42 -4.25 6.14 -8.47
C LEU A 42 -5.39 6.87 -9.19
N PRO A 43 -6.61 6.93 -8.59
CA PRO A 43 -7.72 7.69 -9.16
C PRO A 43 -7.35 9.14 -9.42
N ASP A 44 -6.79 9.81 -8.40
CA ASP A 44 -6.21 11.14 -8.45
C ASP A 44 -5.21 11.35 -7.29
N ARG A 45 -4.26 12.27 -7.46
CA ARG A 45 -3.16 12.48 -6.50
C ARG A 45 -3.53 13.39 -5.31
N ALA A 46 -4.62 14.16 -5.44
CA ALA A 46 -5.06 15.10 -4.42
C ALA A 46 -5.83 14.40 -3.31
N THR A 47 -6.61 13.38 -3.66
CA THR A 47 -7.50 12.64 -2.76
C THR A 47 -6.84 11.36 -2.26
N TYR A 48 -6.08 10.66 -3.11
CA TYR A 48 -5.48 9.38 -2.75
C TYR A 48 -3.97 9.50 -2.51
N SER A 49 -3.49 8.59 -1.68
CA SER A 49 -2.08 8.32 -1.45
C SER A 49 -1.88 6.80 -1.40
N LEU A 50 -0.63 6.38 -1.42
CA LEU A 50 -0.28 4.97 -1.27
C LEU A 50 0.99 4.79 -0.43
N LYS A 51 1.17 3.59 0.08
CA LYS A 51 2.40 3.12 0.73
C LYS A 51 2.67 1.69 0.30
N ALA A 52 3.92 1.39 -0.02
CA ALA A 52 4.36 0.04 -0.35
C ALA A 52 5.35 -0.48 0.70
N SER A 53 5.25 -1.78 0.95
CA SER A 53 6.25 -2.52 1.70
C SER A 53 7.60 -2.47 0.97
N PRO A 54 8.73 -2.74 1.65
CA PRO A 54 9.93 -3.21 0.96
C PRO A 54 9.61 -4.43 0.08
N ARG A 55 10.53 -4.77 -0.82
CA ARG A 55 10.43 -6.03 -1.56
C ARG A 55 10.48 -7.23 -0.61
N ILE A 56 9.51 -8.11 -0.75
CA ILE A 56 9.37 -9.36 0.00
C ILE A 56 9.39 -10.47 -1.05
N GLY A 57 10.55 -11.11 -1.22
CA GLY A 57 10.78 -11.97 -2.37
C GLY A 57 10.84 -11.15 -3.67
N ASP A 58 9.98 -11.48 -4.63
CA ASP A 58 9.84 -10.82 -5.93
C ASP A 58 8.71 -9.79 -6.03
N GLU A 59 7.95 -9.61 -4.95
CA GLU A 59 6.76 -8.78 -4.92
C GLU A 59 6.78 -7.76 -3.78
N GLN A 60 5.79 -6.87 -3.81
CA GLN A 60 5.50 -5.89 -2.77
C GLN A 60 4.01 -5.88 -2.45
N PHE A 61 3.69 -5.58 -1.19
CA PHE A 61 2.34 -5.26 -0.77
C PHE A 61 2.15 -3.75 -0.79
N VAL A 62 0.99 -3.29 -1.23
CA VAL A 62 0.67 -1.86 -1.31
C VAL A 62 -0.68 -1.60 -0.66
N ILE A 63 -0.75 -0.53 0.12
CA ILE A 63 -2.03 0.06 0.48
C ILE A 63 -2.27 1.34 -0.31
N VAL A 64 -3.46 1.48 -0.86
CA VAL A 64 -3.98 2.72 -1.46
C VAL A 64 -5.07 3.23 -0.54
N TYR A 65 -5.04 4.53 -0.22
CA TYR A 65 -5.95 5.10 0.76
C TYR A 65 -6.33 6.55 0.45
N ARG A 66 -7.52 6.97 0.88
CA ARG A 66 -7.95 8.37 0.83
C ARG A 66 -7.31 9.17 1.96
N ARG A 67 -6.67 10.28 1.62
CA ARG A 67 -5.91 11.15 2.54
C ARG A 67 -6.76 11.78 3.63
N ASN A 68 -8.04 12.04 3.36
CA ASN A 68 -8.99 12.61 4.33
C ASN A 68 -9.59 11.56 5.27
N ALA A 69 -9.56 10.27 4.91
CA ALA A 69 -10.12 9.19 5.69
C ALA A 69 -9.05 8.43 6.50
N ILE A 70 -7.84 8.29 5.97
CA ILE A 70 -6.79 7.43 6.53
C ILE A 70 -5.46 8.18 6.67
N GLU A 71 -4.76 7.90 7.76
CA GLU A 71 -3.35 8.21 7.98
C GLU A 71 -2.55 6.93 8.20
N VAL A 72 -1.31 6.87 7.71
CA VAL A 72 -0.41 5.73 7.90
C VAL A 72 0.73 6.19 8.80
N PHE A 73 0.95 5.50 9.93
CA PHE A 73 1.89 5.94 10.97
C PHE A 73 3.04 4.96 11.26
N GLY A 74 3.02 3.76 10.67
CA GLY A 74 4.08 2.77 10.85
C GLY A 74 3.89 1.56 9.96
N GLN A 75 4.93 0.75 9.80
CA GLN A 75 4.87 -0.50 9.03
C GLN A 75 5.93 -1.49 9.48
N ALA A 76 5.67 -2.79 9.32
CA ALA A 76 6.61 -3.86 9.67
C ALA A 76 6.33 -5.14 8.88
N THR A 77 7.38 -5.85 8.49
CA THR A 77 7.28 -7.21 7.93
C THR A 77 7.35 -8.23 9.06
N TYR A 78 6.46 -9.21 9.04
CA TYR A 78 6.47 -10.31 10.00
C TYR A 78 7.82 -11.05 9.97
N PRO A 79 8.49 -11.25 11.12
CA PRO A 79 9.74 -11.99 11.17
C PRO A 79 9.45 -13.47 10.92
N ASP A 80 9.89 -13.99 9.78
CA ASP A 80 9.69 -15.39 9.40
C ASP A 80 11.02 -16.18 9.34
N PRO A 81 11.67 -16.43 10.49
CA PRO A 81 12.95 -17.15 10.52
C PRO A 81 12.82 -18.61 10.08
N ARG A 82 11.62 -19.20 10.22
CA ARG A 82 11.33 -20.58 9.81
C ARG A 82 10.91 -20.69 8.35
N ARG A 83 10.78 -19.55 7.63
CA ARG A 83 10.38 -19.46 6.22
C ARG A 83 9.10 -20.23 5.92
N VAL A 84 8.10 -20.08 6.79
CA VAL A 84 6.80 -20.76 6.65
C VAL A 84 5.97 -20.11 5.54
N HIS A 85 6.22 -18.83 5.26
CA HIS A 85 5.54 -18.06 4.21
C HIS A 85 6.48 -17.88 3.02
N SER A 86 5.95 -18.06 1.80
CA SER A 86 6.67 -17.66 0.57
C SER A 86 6.94 -16.15 0.56
N ARG A 87 5.97 -15.38 1.07
CA ARG A 87 6.04 -13.93 1.25
C ARG A 87 5.52 -13.62 2.66
N PRO A 88 6.42 -13.37 3.63
CA PRO A 88 6.02 -13.01 4.99
C PRO A 88 5.04 -11.84 5.01
N PRO A 89 3.96 -11.90 5.82
CA PRO A 89 2.98 -10.83 5.89
C PRO A 89 3.61 -9.47 6.19
N HIS A 90 3.04 -8.41 5.63
CA HIS A 90 3.43 -7.04 5.93
C HIS A 90 2.27 -6.27 6.55
N VAL A 91 2.57 -5.57 7.64
CA VAL A 91 1.61 -4.80 8.40
C VAL A 91 1.81 -3.31 8.13
N PHE A 92 0.71 -2.64 7.78
CA PHE A 92 0.61 -1.18 7.76
C PHE A 92 -0.23 -0.71 8.95
N GLY A 93 0.34 0.12 9.81
CA GLY A 93 -0.37 0.80 10.88
C GLY A 93 -1.15 1.99 10.32
N VAL A 94 -2.48 1.94 10.44
CA VAL A 94 -3.38 2.97 9.92
C VAL A 94 -4.24 3.58 11.02
N GLN A 95 -4.50 4.87 10.92
CA GLN A 95 -5.44 5.60 11.76
C GLN A 95 -6.59 6.07 10.88
N VAL A 96 -7.83 5.71 11.25
CA VAL A 96 -9.01 6.23 10.58
C VAL A 96 -9.32 7.60 11.17
N LYS A 97 -9.41 8.62 10.31
CA LYS A 97 -9.66 10.01 10.68
C LYS A 97 -11.14 10.30 10.88
N GLN A 98 -12.01 9.51 10.25
CA GLN A 98 -13.46 9.68 10.28
C GLN A 98 -14.13 8.36 10.66
N GLY A 99 -14.90 8.36 11.75
CA GLY A 99 -15.58 7.18 12.28
C GLY A 99 -15.06 6.73 13.65
N SER A 100 -15.65 5.67 14.20
CA SER A 100 -15.38 5.15 15.55
C SER A 100 -14.23 4.15 15.63
N ALA A 101 -13.72 3.68 14.48
CA ALA A 101 -12.58 2.77 14.43
C ALA A 101 -11.28 3.58 14.54
N GLY A 102 -10.63 3.62 15.70
CA GLY A 102 -9.42 4.43 15.91
C GLY A 102 -8.19 3.98 15.11
N ARG A 103 -7.23 3.32 15.79
CA ARG A 103 -6.03 2.76 15.14
C ARG A 103 -6.25 1.30 14.78
N LEU A 104 -5.87 0.93 13.57
CA LEU A 104 -5.99 -0.41 13.01
C LEU A 104 -4.67 -0.85 12.40
N ALA A 105 -4.49 -2.16 12.27
CA ALA A 105 -3.39 -2.78 11.54
C ALA A 105 -3.94 -3.48 10.30
N VAL A 106 -3.38 -3.17 9.13
CA VAL A 106 -3.70 -3.86 7.88
C VAL A 106 -2.55 -4.82 7.61
N ALA A 107 -2.79 -6.11 7.86
CA ALA A 107 -1.85 -7.17 7.51
C ALA A 107 -2.21 -7.72 6.13
N VAL A 108 -1.23 -7.76 5.23
CA VAL A 108 -1.34 -8.28 3.87
C VAL A 108 -0.35 -9.41 3.71
#